data_AF-A0AAD9LAS1-F1
#
_entry.id   AF-A0AAD9LAS1-F1
#
_cell.length_a   1.000
_cell.length_b   1.000
_cell.length_c   1.000
_cell.angle_alpha   90.00
_cell.angle_beta   90.00
_cell.angle_gamma   90.00
#
_symmetry.space_group_name_H-M   'P 1'
#
loop_
_entity.id
_entity.type
_entity.pdbx_description
1 polymer ?
#
loop_
_entity_poly.entity_id
_entity_poly.type
_entity_poly.pdbx_seq_one_letter_code
_entity_poly.pdbx_strand_id
1 'polypeptide(L)'
;MSTYPELSTAIGTLEKYAIASWWTDRSSSQDRAGMISRMLNQCPEDSRLSIVVYGLPNKDCEGGFSTAGSVTDTNSYRTFLKELTDAVGDRQVLYVVEPDAVGLLAKDNGCGAAAGYLENLKVAVAALSVNPNAELYLDVGYWLLAYANTVSKVATVMRDIGRFGRVKGITINTSNYRSNQECAGYCTNFQNAMGSTSMTCIVDTSRNYNGNTNTDWCNVPTAGIGRPPTSSTGYANLDYFMWIKPPGESDGYCWGGPTAGSFFYNGFKLLWDQGYFVKELGMPRIGESSDPVIVTSGPTLAPTTAPTPTDTLPPWTPAPVTVTPAPVWHTSAPETTAPPITAPWSYEPSPCRPRRLRH
;
A
#
# COMPACT_ATOMS: atom_id res chain seq x y z
N MET A 1 0.42 16.77 17.78
CA MET A 1 -0.10 15.91 18.88
C MET A 1 -1.08 16.63 19.83
N SER A 2 -1.49 17.89 19.62
CA SER A 2 -2.37 18.61 20.56
C SER A 2 -3.86 18.24 20.50
N THR A 3 -4.36 17.73 19.38
CA THR A 3 -5.81 17.53 19.17
C THR A 3 -6.31 16.15 19.59
N TYR A 4 -5.44 15.12 19.59
CA TYR A 4 -5.79 13.73 19.95
C TYR A 4 -4.69 13.08 20.81
N PRO A 5 -4.54 13.47 22.09
CA PRO A 5 -3.48 12.97 22.97
C PRO A 5 -3.51 11.45 23.17
N GLU A 6 -4.69 10.84 23.13
CA GLU A 6 -4.91 9.39 23.20
C GLU A 6 -4.29 8.61 22.03
N LEU A 7 -3.98 9.27 20.92
CA LEU A 7 -3.31 8.66 19.77
C LEU A 7 -1.78 8.68 19.88
N SER A 8 -1.21 9.40 20.87
CA SER A 8 0.23 9.66 20.96
C SER A 8 1.09 8.38 20.93
N THR A 9 0.70 7.35 21.67
CA THR A 9 1.39 6.05 21.67
C THR A 9 1.33 5.37 20.31
N ALA A 10 0.16 5.37 19.66
CA ALA A 10 -0.03 4.74 18.37
C ALA A 10 0.77 5.48 17.28
N ILE A 11 0.60 6.79 17.20
CA ILE A 11 1.33 7.68 16.28
C ILE A 11 2.84 7.57 16.49
N GLY A 12 3.33 7.74 17.72
CA GLY A 12 4.75 7.62 18.05
C GLY A 12 5.32 6.22 17.81
N THR A 13 4.47 5.20 17.70
CA THR A 13 4.88 3.85 17.26
C THR A 13 4.99 3.78 15.75
N LEU A 14 4.01 4.29 15.00
CA LEU A 14 4.06 4.31 13.53
C LEU A 14 5.21 5.18 13.01
N GLU A 15 5.54 6.28 13.68
CA GLU A 15 6.68 7.15 13.37
C GLU A 15 8.03 6.43 13.38
N LYS A 16 8.13 5.25 14.01
CA LYS A 16 9.35 4.43 14.02
C LYS A 16 9.55 3.65 12.73
N TYR A 17 8.54 3.60 11.86
CA TYR A 17 8.52 2.83 10.62
C TYR A 17 8.38 3.75 9.42
N ALA A 18 9.02 3.36 8.31
CA ALA A 18 8.95 4.13 7.07
C ALA A 18 7.54 4.03 6.44
N ILE A 19 6.96 5.18 6.12
CA ILE A 19 5.77 5.28 5.27
C ILE A 19 6.22 5.89 3.96
N ALA A 20 5.81 5.31 2.83
CA ALA A 20 6.22 5.81 1.53
C ALA A 20 5.76 7.26 1.33
N SER A 21 6.63 8.12 0.80
CA SER A 21 6.32 9.52 0.53
C SER A 21 5.74 9.68 -0.87
N TRP A 22 4.61 10.36 -0.99
CA TRP A 22 3.89 10.48 -2.25
C TRP A 22 4.36 11.70 -3.04
N TRP A 23 5.18 11.46 -4.06
CA TRP A 23 5.47 12.45 -5.10
C TRP A 23 4.27 12.52 -6.05
N THR A 24 3.35 13.47 -5.78
CA THR A 24 2.11 13.62 -6.53
C THR A 24 1.93 15.01 -7.12
N ASP A 25 1.40 15.08 -8.33
CA ASP A 25 1.11 16.33 -9.04
C ASP A 25 -0.10 17.10 -8.46
N ARG A 26 -0.77 16.55 -7.44
CA ARG A 26 -1.77 17.26 -6.63
C ARG A 26 -1.14 18.25 -5.64
N SER A 27 0.13 18.03 -5.29
CA SER A 27 0.91 18.94 -4.45
C SER A 27 1.57 20.02 -5.30
N SER A 28 1.80 21.21 -4.74
CA SER A 28 2.56 22.24 -5.47
C SER A 28 4.01 21.80 -5.70
N SER A 29 4.68 22.36 -6.72
CA SER A 29 6.12 22.09 -6.94
C SER A 29 6.97 22.42 -5.71
N GLN A 30 6.59 23.45 -4.94
CA GLN A 30 7.27 23.84 -3.70
C GLN A 30 7.12 22.77 -2.61
N ASP A 31 5.92 22.22 -2.42
CA ASP A 31 5.67 21.19 -1.41
C ASP A 31 6.42 19.90 -1.75
N ARG A 32 6.41 19.52 -3.04
CA ARG A 32 7.14 18.37 -3.56
C ARG A 32 8.66 18.52 -3.34
N ALA A 33 9.23 19.67 -3.70
CA ALA A 33 10.64 19.96 -3.47
C ALA A 33 10.99 19.95 -1.97
N GLY A 34 10.11 20.53 -1.14
CA GLY A 34 10.26 20.51 0.31
C GLY A 34 10.26 19.09 0.89
N MET A 35 9.36 18.22 0.41
CA MET A 35 9.28 16.82 0.81
C MET A 35 10.60 16.09 0.53
N ILE A 36 11.12 16.15 -0.70
CA ILE A 36 12.38 15.47 -1.05
C ILE A 36 13.55 16.06 -0.26
N SER A 37 13.63 17.39 -0.12
CA SER A 37 14.67 18.03 0.69
C SER A 37 14.66 17.56 2.15
N ARG A 38 13.47 17.45 2.78
CA ARG A 38 13.34 16.89 4.14
C ARG A 38 13.79 15.44 4.19
N MET A 39 13.37 14.61 3.24
CA MET A 39 13.81 13.22 3.17
C MET A 39 15.33 13.12 3.07
N LEU A 40 15.96 13.84 2.14
CA LEU A 40 17.42 13.81 1.96
C LEU A 40 18.19 14.25 3.22
N ASN A 41 17.66 15.23 3.96
CA ASN A 41 18.29 15.72 5.19
C ASN A 41 18.08 14.81 6.40
N GLN A 42 16.93 14.13 6.50
CA GLN A 42 16.58 13.27 7.64
C GLN A 42 17.06 11.82 7.46
N CYS A 43 17.15 11.36 6.21
CA CYS A 43 17.52 10.00 5.87
C CYS A 43 19.03 9.87 5.68
N PRO A 44 19.71 8.96 6.42
CA PRO A 44 21.11 8.62 6.17
C PRO A 44 21.36 8.27 4.69
N GLU A 45 22.53 8.64 4.16
CA GLU A 45 22.90 8.41 2.76
C GLU A 45 22.87 6.92 2.36
N ASP A 46 23.17 6.03 3.29
CA ASP A 46 23.12 4.56 3.10
C ASP A 46 21.72 3.96 3.26
N SER A 47 20.72 4.79 3.59
CA SER A 47 19.32 4.38 3.66
C SER A 47 18.62 4.55 2.32
N ARG A 48 17.67 3.66 2.04
CA ARG A 48 16.84 3.70 0.83
C ARG A 48 15.61 4.55 1.06
N LEU A 49 15.41 5.56 0.22
CA LEU A 49 14.17 6.35 0.16
C LEU A 49 13.04 5.48 -0.40
N SER A 50 11.81 5.66 0.08
CA SER A 50 10.61 5.00 -0.47
C SER A 50 9.65 6.07 -0.99
N ILE A 51 9.45 6.11 -2.32
CA ILE A 51 8.69 7.17 -2.97
C ILE A 51 7.60 6.55 -3.85
N VAL A 52 6.36 7.03 -3.70
CA VAL A 52 5.27 6.74 -4.63
C VAL A 52 5.25 7.83 -5.68
N VAL A 53 5.40 7.46 -6.95
CA VAL A 53 5.27 8.37 -8.09
C VAL A 53 3.81 8.30 -8.54
N TYR A 54 3.08 9.42 -8.41
CA TYR A 54 1.65 9.48 -8.71
C TYR A 54 1.25 10.78 -9.41
N GLY A 55 1.59 10.86 -10.70
CA GLY A 55 1.38 12.04 -11.53
C GLY A 55 1.08 11.72 -12.99
N LEU A 56 0.58 10.51 -13.32
CA LEU A 56 0.13 10.21 -14.68
C LEU A 56 -0.91 11.24 -15.20
N PRO A 57 -0.80 11.67 -16.47
CA PRO A 57 -1.91 12.34 -17.15
C PRO A 57 -3.15 11.46 -17.15
N ASN A 58 -4.33 12.04 -16.93
CA ASN A 58 -5.60 11.31 -16.85
C ASN A 58 -5.57 10.15 -15.85
N LYS A 59 -4.81 10.28 -14.75
CA LYS A 59 -4.76 9.29 -13.67
C LYS A 59 -6.12 9.09 -13.01
N ASP A 60 -6.27 7.94 -12.35
CA ASP A 60 -7.51 7.55 -11.68
C ASP A 60 -8.72 7.57 -12.63
N CYS A 61 -8.52 7.05 -13.85
CA CYS A 61 -9.51 7.10 -14.93
C CYS A 61 -10.77 6.26 -14.68
N GLU A 62 -10.80 5.47 -13.59
CA GLU A 62 -11.96 4.66 -13.20
C GLU A 62 -12.50 5.04 -11.81
N GLY A 63 -11.64 5.30 -10.82
CA GLY A 63 -12.08 5.60 -9.45
C GLY A 63 -12.61 7.03 -9.29
N GLY A 64 -12.02 8.01 -9.98
CA GLY A 64 -12.51 9.39 -10.03
C GLY A 64 -12.24 10.26 -8.78
N PHE A 65 -11.62 9.71 -7.72
CA PHE A 65 -11.39 10.41 -6.45
C PHE A 65 -10.07 11.22 -6.42
N SER A 66 -9.19 10.98 -7.39
CA SER A 66 -7.84 11.57 -7.46
C SER A 66 -7.47 12.07 -8.86
N THR A 67 -8.47 12.47 -9.67
CA THR A 67 -8.30 12.93 -11.05
C THR A 67 -7.69 14.34 -11.21
N ALA A 68 -7.71 15.15 -10.14
CA ALA A 68 -7.09 16.48 -10.15
C ALA A 68 -5.56 16.37 -10.11
N GLY A 69 -4.87 17.40 -10.65
CA GLY A 69 -3.41 17.49 -10.63
C GLY A 69 -2.86 18.46 -11.68
N SER A 70 -1.57 18.80 -11.57
CA SER A 70 -0.90 19.72 -12.49
C SER A 70 -0.38 19.07 -13.77
N VAL A 71 -0.32 17.73 -13.83
CA VAL A 71 0.17 17.01 -15.02
C VAL A 71 -1.01 16.65 -15.92
N THR A 72 -1.04 17.24 -17.11
CA THR A 72 -2.17 17.12 -18.05
C THR A 72 -1.80 16.40 -19.35
N ASP A 73 -0.52 16.22 -19.61
CA ASP A 73 -0.01 15.59 -20.83
C ASP A 73 1.37 14.95 -20.61
N THR A 74 1.88 14.26 -21.64
CA THR A 74 3.19 13.60 -21.55
C THR A 74 4.36 14.57 -21.35
N ASN A 75 4.26 15.82 -21.84
CA ASN A 75 5.36 16.78 -21.68
C ASN A 75 5.46 17.29 -20.24
N SER A 76 4.33 17.67 -19.65
CA SER A 76 4.23 18.01 -18.23
C SER A 76 4.62 16.82 -17.33
N TYR A 77 4.29 15.59 -17.72
CA TYR A 77 4.74 14.38 -17.01
C TYR A 77 6.25 14.19 -17.05
N ARG A 78 6.91 14.44 -18.20
CA ARG A 78 8.38 14.42 -18.29
C ARG A 78 9.01 15.46 -17.38
N THR A 79 8.46 16.68 -17.32
CA THR A 79 8.94 17.72 -16.40
C THR A 79 8.78 17.28 -14.94
N PHE A 80 7.62 16.75 -14.58
CA PHE A 80 7.32 16.23 -13.24
C PHE A 80 8.28 15.12 -12.80
N LEU A 81 8.59 14.18 -13.69
CA LEU A 81 9.56 13.12 -13.43
C LEU A 81 10.99 13.68 -13.34
N LYS A 82 11.33 14.65 -14.19
CA LYS A 82 12.66 15.28 -14.17
C LYS A 82 12.93 15.99 -12.85
N GLU A 83 11.95 16.73 -12.32
CA GLU A 83 12.05 17.36 -11.00
C GLU A 83 12.40 16.34 -9.90
N LEU A 84 11.74 15.18 -9.92
CA LEU A 84 12.02 14.09 -8.97
C LEU A 84 13.42 13.50 -9.18
N THR A 85 13.78 13.14 -10.41
CA THR A 85 15.07 12.50 -10.70
C THR A 85 16.25 13.42 -10.42
N ASP A 86 16.12 14.71 -10.72
CA ASP A 86 17.15 15.70 -10.42
C ASP A 86 17.34 15.84 -8.90
N ALA A 87 16.25 15.86 -8.13
CA ALA A 87 16.30 16.01 -6.68
C ALA A 87 16.84 14.76 -5.98
N VAL A 88 16.48 13.56 -6.44
CA VAL A 88 16.94 12.30 -5.85
C VAL A 88 18.38 11.96 -6.26
N GLY A 89 18.81 12.34 -7.47
CA GLY A 89 20.13 12.00 -7.99
C GLY A 89 20.38 10.49 -7.96
N ASP A 90 21.56 10.09 -7.47
CA ASP A 90 21.98 8.69 -7.36
C ASP A 90 21.64 8.04 -6.00
N ARG A 91 20.80 8.66 -5.16
CA ARG A 91 20.41 8.07 -3.86
C ARG A 91 19.79 6.67 -4.05
N GLN A 92 20.00 5.80 -3.06
CA GLN A 92 19.24 4.55 -3.00
C GLN A 92 17.75 4.89 -2.86
N VAL A 93 16.94 4.41 -3.80
CA VAL A 93 15.51 4.73 -3.84
C VAL A 93 14.70 3.53 -4.34
N LEU A 94 13.56 3.30 -3.72
CA LEU A 94 12.51 2.43 -4.22
C LEU A 94 11.36 3.29 -4.71
N TYR A 95 11.00 3.13 -5.98
CA TYR A 95 9.84 3.78 -6.58
C TYR A 95 8.67 2.79 -6.70
N VAL A 96 7.56 3.14 -6.06
CA VAL A 96 6.23 2.59 -6.40
C VAL A 96 5.70 3.45 -7.53
N VAL A 97 5.63 2.90 -8.73
CA VAL A 97 5.33 3.67 -9.94
C VAL A 97 3.85 3.56 -10.27
N GLU A 98 3.17 4.70 -10.15
CA GLU A 98 1.81 4.97 -10.65
C GLU A 98 0.77 3.93 -10.20
N PRO A 99 0.31 4.01 -8.92
CA PRO A 99 -0.78 3.19 -8.40
C PRO A 99 -1.92 2.93 -9.40
N ASP A 100 -2.32 1.66 -9.49
CA ASP A 100 -3.36 1.10 -10.37
C ASP A 100 -3.09 1.15 -11.89
N ALA A 101 -2.04 1.82 -12.36
CA ALA A 101 -1.86 2.13 -13.77
C ALA A 101 -1.71 0.87 -14.66
N VAL A 102 -0.89 -0.11 -14.26
CA VAL A 102 -0.73 -1.36 -15.03
C VAL A 102 -2.02 -2.18 -15.00
N GLY A 103 -2.71 -2.20 -13.85
CA GLY A 103 -3.99 -2.88 -13.70
C GLY A 103 -5.06 -2.32 -14.63
N LEU A 104 -5.22 -0.99 -14.65
CA LEU A 104 -6.19 -0.30 -15.50
C LEU A 104 -5.83 -0.35 -16.99
N LEU A 105 -4.55 -0.43 -17.32
CA LEU A 105 -4.07 -0.58 -18.70
C LEU A 105 -4.29 -2.01 -19.23
N ALA A 106 -4.10 -3.04 -18.41
CA ALA A 106 -4.26 -4.44 -18.81
C ALA A 106 -5.71 -4.93 -18.77
N LYS A 107 -6.62 -4.16 -18.15
CA LYS A 107 -8.05 -4.50 -18.03
C LYS A 107 -8.74 -4.44 -19.40
N ASP A 108 -9.53 -5.47 -19.71
CA ASP A 108 -10.36 -5.47 -20.92
C ASP A 108 -11.38 -4.34 -20.87
N ASN A 109 -11.48 -3.58 -21.97
CA ASN A 109 -12.30 -2.37 -22.05
C ASN A 109 -12.01 -1.39 -20.90
N GLY A 110 -10.80 -1.45 -20.33
CA GLY A 110 -10.33 -0.54 -19.30
C GLY A 110 -10.00 0.84 -19.85
N CYS A 111 -9.99 1.84 -18.98
CA CYS A 111 -9.73 3.22 -19.35
C CYS A 111 -8.25 3.52 -19.63
N GLY A 112 -7.32 2.69 -19.15
CA GLY A 112 -5.88 3.00 -19.16
C GLY A 112 -5.29 3.20 -20.56
N ALA A 113 -5.77 2.45 -21.56
CA ALA A 113 -5.31 2.61 -22.95
C ALA A 113 -5.72 3.97 -23.52
N ALA A 114 -7.00 4.35 -23.37
CA ALA A 114 -7.52 5.63 -23.83
C ALA A 114 -6.93 6.82 -23.05
N ALA A 115 -6.59 6.62 -21.77
CA ALA A 115 -5.92 7.59 -20.92
C ALA A 115 -4.43 7.78 -21.25
N GLY A 116 -3.84 6.93 -22.11
CA GLY A 116 -2.44 7.03 -22.54
C GLY A 116 -1.45 6.44 -21.53
N TYR A 117 -1.86 5.49 -20.69
CA TYR A 117 -1.00 4.95 -19.62
C TYR A 117 0.23 4.22 -20.17
N LEU A 118 0.10 3.46 -21.27
CA LEU A 118 1.23 2.68 -21.79
C LEU A 118 2.43 3.58 -22.13
N GLU A 119 2.20 4.64 -22.91
CA GLU A 119 3.27 5.51 -23.36
C GLU A 119 3.87 6.32 -22.20
N ASN A 120 3.04 6.79 -21.26
CA ASN A 120 3.55 7.50 -20.09
C ASN A 120 4.29 6.57 -19.10
N LEU A 121 3.87 5.32 -18.92
CA LEU A 121 4.60 4.34 -18.11
C LEU A 121 5.99 4.03 -18.70
N LYS A 122 6.10 3.93 -20.04
CA LYS A 122 7.40 3.83 -20.72
C LYS A 122 8.30 5.04 -20.43
N VAL A 123 7.72 6.24 -20.43
CA VAL A 123 8.43 7.48 -20.05
C VAL A 123 8.91 7.44 -18.60
N ALA A 124 8.06 6.99 -17.67
CA ALA A 124 8.41 6.87 -16.26
C ALA A 124 9.57 5.89 -16.04
N VAL A 125 9.48 4.70 -16.63
CA VAL A 125 10.54 3.67 -16.51
C VAL A 125 11.85 4.15 -17.12
N ALA A 126 11.81 4.79 -18.29
CA ALA A 126 13.00 5.35 -18.92
C ALA A 126 13.67 6.42 -18.05
N ALA A 127 12.89 7.33 -17.46
CA ALA A 127 13.42 8.41 -16.63
C ALA A 127 13.95 7.92 -15.27
N LEU A 128 13.14 7.14 -14.54
CA LEU A 128 13.45 6.73 -13.16
C LEU A 128 14.58 5.70 -13.10
N SER A 129 14.73 4.85 -14.12
CA SER A 129 15.76 3.81 -14.14
C SER A 129 17.17 4.33 -14.51
N VAL A 130 17.31 5.61 -14.86
CA VAL A 130 18.62 6.26 -15.07
C VAL A 130 19.47 6.19 -13.80
N ASN A 131 18.87 6.41 -12.61
CA ASN A 131 19.56 6.23 -11.34
C ASN A 131 19.91 4.73 -11.17
N PRO A 132 21.20 4.35 -11.15
CA PRO A 132 21.63 2.96 -11.08
C PRO A 132 21.22 2.27 -9.76
N ASN A 133 20.98 3.05 -8.70
CA ASN A 133 20.57 2.59 -7.37
C ASN A 133 19.05 2.53 -7.19
N ALA A 134 18.27 2.90 -8.20
CA ALA A 134 16.81 2.85 -8.15
C ALA A 134 16.25 1.43 -8.34
N GLU A 135 15.31 1.05 -7.49
CA GLU A 135 14.45 -0.13 -7.59
C GLU A 135 13.04 0.30 -7.99
N LEU A 136 12.57 -0.08 -9.18
CA LEU A 136 11.24 0.30 -9.68
C LEU A 136 10.27 -0.88 -9.58
N TYR A 137 9.13 -0.66 -8.94
CA TYR A 137 8.01 -1.59 -8.90
C TYR A 137 6.76 -0.90 -9.47
N LEU A 138 6.26 -1.40 -10.59
CA LEU A 138 5.08 -0.82 -11.24
C LEU A 138 3.81 -1.36 -10.58
N ASP A 139 2.88 -0.47 -10.27
CA ASP A 139 1.69 -0.87 -9.55
C ASP A 139 0.60 -1.46 -10.47
N VAL A 140 0.02 -2.57 -10.01
CA VAL A 140 -1.02 -3.33 -10.72
C VAL A 140 -2.36 -3.29 -10.00
N GLY A 141 -2.41 -2.84 -8.75
CA GLY A 141 -3.48 -3.15 -7.81
C GLY A 141 -3.40 -4.60 -7.34
N TYR A 142 -4.46 -5.40 -7.54
CA TYR A 142 -4.42 -6.86 -7.27
C TYR A 142 -5.37 -7.69 -8.16
N TRP A 143 -6.48 -7.09 -8.60
CA TRP A 143 -7.63 -7.81 -9.16
C TRP A 143 -7.31 -8.61 -10.44
N LEU A 144 -6.38 -8.13 -11.28
CA LEU A 144 -5.99 -8.85 -12.49
C LEU A 144 -5.02 -10.02 -12.23
N LEU A 145 -4.42 -10.10 -11.04
CA LEU A 145 -3.44 -11.14 -10.70
C LEU A 145 -4.10 -12.43 -10.20
N ALA A 146 -5.40 -12.41 -9.92
CA ALA A 146 -6.13 -13.54 -9.38
C ALA A 146 -6.45 -14.63 -10.43
N TYR A 147 -6.53 -14.27 -11.73
CA TYR A 147 -6.96 -15.19 -12.79
C TYR A 147 -5.95 -15.29 -13.93
N ALA A 148 -5.81 -16.51 -14.49
CA ALA A 148 -4.81 -16.82 -15.52
C ALA A 148 -4.96 -15.98 -16.80
N ASN A 149 -6.20 -15.75 -17.24
CA ASN A 149 -6.49 -14.97 -18.45
C ASN A 149 -6.18 -13.47 -18.27
N THR A 150 -6.32 -12.91 -17.06
CA THR A 150 -6.03 -11.50 -16.79
C THR A 150 -4.56 -11.25 -16.47
N VAL A 151 -3.91 -12.16 -15.73
CA VAL A 151 -2.49 -12.01 -15.38
C VAL A 151 -1.56 -12.08 -16.59
N SER A 152 -1.93 -12.84 -17.64
CA SER A 152 -1.18 -12.87 -18.91
C SER A 152 -1.16 -11.52 -19.63
N LYS A 153 -2.17 -10.68 -19.43
CA LYS A 153 -2.24 -9.30 -19.98
C LYS A 153 -1.33 -8.37 -19.21
N VAL A 154 -1.32 -8.47 -17.87
CA VAL A 154 -0.35 -7.78 -17.00
C VAL A 154 1.08 -8.14 -17.42
N ALA A 155 1.39 -9.43 -17.59
CA ALA A 155 2.70 -9.88 -18.05
C ALA A 155 3.07 -9.31 -19.43
N THR A 156 2.12 -9.20 -20.36
CA THR A 156 2.35 -8.60 -21.68
C THR A 156 2.69 -7.11 -21.57
N VAL A 157 1.94 -6.35 -20.75
CA VAL A 157 2.22 -4.94 -20.48
C VAL A 157 3.60 -4.76 -19.84
N MET A 158 3.92 -5.58 -18.83
CA MET A 158 5.22 -5.52 -18.14
C MET A 158 6.40 -5.86 -19.07
N ARG A 159 6.23 -6.83 -19.99
CA ARG A 159 7.25 -7.13 -21.02
C ARG A 159 7.45 -5.96 -21.98
N ASP A 160 6.40 -5.25 -22.38
CA ASP A 160 6.54 -4.09 -23.28
C ASP A 160 7.24 -2.92 -22.58
N ILE A 161 6.79 -2.56 -21.37
CA ILE A 161 7.38 -1.47 -20.59
C ILE A 161 8.82 -1.77 -20.18
N GLY A 162 9.13 -3.02 -19.80
CA GLY A 162 10.47 -3.44 -19.39
C GLY A 162 11.55 -3.27 -20.46
N ARG A 163 11.18 -3.01 -21.73
CA ARG A 163 12.13 -2.69 -22.82
C ARG A 163 12.70 -1.27 -22.72
N PHE A 164 12.11 -0.42 -21.89
CA PHE A 164 12.47 1.00 -21.78
C PHE A 164 13.35 1.33 -20.57
N GLY A 165 13.63 0.34 -19.71
CA GLY A 165 14.48 0.55 -18.54
C GLY A 165 14.37 -0.59 -17.54
N ARG A 166 15.22 -0.55 -16.51
CA ARG A 166 15.25 -1.58 -15.46
C ARG A 166 13.99 -1.49 -14.60
N VAL A 167 13.29 -2.60 -14.48
CA VAL A 167 12.14 -2.78 -13.58
C VAL A 167 12.41 -3.99 -12.71
N LYS A 168 12.27 -3.83 -11.39
CA LYS A 168 12.51 -4.90 -10.42
C LYS A 168 11.29 -5.80 -10.23
N GLY A 169 10.09 -5.26 -10.45
CA GLY A 169 8.88 -6.05 -10.59
C GLY A 169 7.61 -5.25 -10.39
N ILE A 170 6.67 -5.75 -9.60
CA ILE A 170 5.35 -5.13 -9.42
C ILE A 170 5.02 -4.80 -7.96
N THR A 171 4.23 -3.75 -7.78
CA THR A 171 3.59 -3.43 -6.51
C THR A 171 2.19 -4.02 -6.51
N ILE A 172 1.82 -4.68 -5.41
CA ILE A 172 0.53 -5.31 -5.20
C ILE A 172 -0.11 -4.70 -3.96
N ASN A 173 -1.44 -4.62 -3.98
CA ASN A 173 -2.27 -4.29 -2.81
C ASN A 173 -2.20 -2.82 -2.35
N THR A 174 -1.61 -1.91 -3.13
CA THR A 174 -1.54 -0.48 -2.79
C THR A 174 -2.92 0.05 -2.39
N SER A 175 -3.00 0.62 -1.18
CA SER A 175 -4.24 1.11 -0.58
C SER A 175 -5.35 0.07 -0.41
N ASN A 176 -5.04 -1.23 -0.49
CA ASN A 176 -6.02 -2.31 -0.38
C ASN A 176 -5.72 -3.23 0.82
N TYR A 177 -6.43 -4.34 0.93
CA TYR A 177 -6.56 -5.11 2.17
C TYR A 177 -6.32 -6.61 1.98
N ARG A 178 -5.82 -7.06 0.82
CA ARG A 178 -5.55 -8.49 0.59
C ARG A 178 -4.49 -9.01 1.57
N SER A 179 -4.67 -10.24 2.04
CA SER A 179 -3.72 -10.85 2.97
C SER A 179 -2.35 -11.05 2.32
N ASN A 180 -1.28 -11.10 3.13
CA ASN A 180 0.07 -11.35 2.63
C ASN A 180 0.19 -12.68 1.87
N GLN A 181 -0.56 -13.71 2.30
CA GLN A 181 -0.58 -15.01 1.64
C GLN A 181 -1.23 -14.94 0.25
N GLU A 182 -2.35 -14.22 0.11
CA GLU A 182 -2.97 -13.98 -1.20
C GLU A 182 -2.02 -13.21 -2.12
N CYS A 183 -1.40 -12.14 -1.62
CA CYS A 183 -0.44 -11.35 -2.39
C CYS A 183 0.78 -12.18 -2.85
N ALA A 184 1.28 -13.09 -2.02
CA ALA A 184 2.33 -14.03 -2.43
C ALA A 184 1.84 -14.96 -3.56
N GLY A 185 0.60 -15.44 -3.50
CA GLY A 185 -0.04 -16.21 -4.58
C GLY A 185 -0.18 -15.40 -5.87
N TYR A 186 -0.61 -14.14 -5.77
CA TYR A 186 -0.69 -13.22 -6.92
C TYR A 186 0.68 -12.97 -7.56
N CYS A 187 1.73 -12.82 -6.74
CA CYS A 187 3.09 -12.69 -7.25
C CYS A 187 3.56 -13.95 -7.99
N THR A 188 3.24 -15.14 -7.46
CA THR A 188 3.50 -16.42 -8.14
C THR A 188 2.77 -16.49 -9.50
N ASN A 189 1.50 -16.09 -9.54
CA ASN A 189 0.74 -16.05 -10.80
C ASN A 189 1.39 -15.11 -11.82
N PHE A 190 1.85 -13.94 -11.37
CA PHE A 190 2.58 -12.99 -12.20
C PHE A 190 3.89 -13.58 -12.74
N GLN A 191 4.73 -14.17 -11.89
CA GLN A 191 5.99 -14.79 -12.30
C GLN A 191 5.77 -15.95 -13.29
N ASN A 192 4.74 -16.77 -13.06
CA ASN A 192 4.36 -17.84 -13.99
C ASN A 192 3.95 -17.28 -15.36
N ALA A 193 3.15 -16.21 -15.39
CA ALA A 193 2.75 -15.56 -16.65
C ALA A 193 3.92 -14.85 -17.36
N MET A 194 4.90 -14.36 -16.60
CA MET A 194 6.16 -13.84 -17.13
C MET A 194 7.07 -14.95 -17.66
N GLY A 195 6.90 -16.20 -17.19
CA GLY A 195 7.80 -17.32 -17.46
C GLY A 195 9.16 -17.16 -16.79
N SER A 196 9.26 -16.32 -15.74
CA SER A 196 10.50 -15.97 -15.06
C SER A 196 10.24 -15.51 -13.63
N THR A 197 11.17 -15.81 -12.72
CA THR A 197 11.18 -15.31 -11.34
C THR A 197 12.11 -14.11 -11.15
N SER A 198 12.66 -13.54 -12.23
CA SER A 198 13.58 -12.39 -12.17
C SER A 198 12.91 -11.10 -11.70
N MET A 199 11.60 -10.98 -11.88
CA MET A 199 10.79 -9.91 -11.32
C MET A 199 10.06 -10.41 -10.08
N THR A 200 10.20 -9.69 -8.97
CA THR A 200 9.59 -9.99 -7.67
C THR A 200 8.46 -9.01 -7.38
N CYS A 201 7.80 -9.15 -6.23
CA CYS A 201 6.74 -8.22 -5.85
C CYS A 201 6.99 -7.54 -4.52
N ILE A 202 6.36 -6.40 -4.32
CA ILE A 202 6.21 -5.75 -3.02
C ILE A 202 4.74 -5.63 -2.69
N VAL A 203 4.43 -5.61 -1.39
CA VAL A 203 3.04 -5.61 -0.92
C VAL A 203 2.82 -4.44 0.02
N ASP A 204 1.78 -3.65 -0.26
CA ASP A 204 1.27 -2.71 0.73
C ASP A 204 0.58 -3.48 1.86
N THR A 205 1.11 -3.30 3.06
CA THR A 205 0.67 -3.92 4.30
C THR A 205 0.13 -2.89 5.29
N SER A 206 -0.07 -1.66 4.85
CA SER A 206 -0.55 -0.55 5.67
C SER A 206 -1.84 -0.87 6.44
N ARG A 207 -2.74 -1.66 5.84
CA ARG A 207 -4.10 -1.91 6.37
C ARG A 207 -4.59 -3.35 6.23
N ASN A 208 -3.71 -4.31 5.95
CA ASN A 208 -4.12 -5.65 5.53
C ASN A 208 -4.08 -6.74 6.62
N TYR A 209 -3.99 -6.39 7.91
CA TYR A 209 -3.79 -7.38 8.98
C TYR A 209 -4.89 -8.47 9.01
N ASN A 210 -6.15 -8.04 9.01
CA ASN A 210 -7.30 -8.96 9.00
C ASN A 210 -7.66 -9.47 7.61
N GLY A 211 -6.95 -9.01 6.57
CA GLY A 211 -7.37 -9.20 5.19
C GLY A 211 -8.67 -8.44 4.87
N ASN A 212 -9.17 -8.68 3.67
CA ASN A 212 -10.56 -8.47 3.31
C ASN A 212 -10.94 -9.53 2.28
N THR A 213 -12.04 -10.25 2.49
CA THR A 213 -12.47 -11.34 1.58
C THR A 213 -13.44 -10.86 0.51
N ASN A 214 -14.02 -9.66 0.64
CA ASN A 214 -14.87 -9.06 -0.37
C ASN A 214 -14.08 -8.05 -1.22
N THR A 215 -14.73 -7.26 -2.09
CA THR A 215 -14.05 -6.28 -2.97
C THR A 215 -14.10 -4.85 -2.44
N ASP A 216 -14.53 -4.64 -1.19
CA ASP A 216 -14.59 -3.31 -0.59
C ASP A 216 -13.17 -2.73 -0.49
N TRP A 217 -13.03 -1.50 -0.95
CA TRP A 217 -11.75 -0.77 -0.99
C TRP A 217 -11.77 0.51 -0.15
N CYS A 218 -12.95 1.06 0.10
CA CYS A 218 -13.11 2.36 0.72
C CYS A 218 -13.28 2.18 2.24
N ASN A 219 -12.32 2.66 3.05
CA ASN A 219 -12.36 2.71 4.52
C ASN A 219 -12.92 1.43 5.20
N VAL A 220 -12.42 0.25 4.84
CA VAL A 220 -12.95 -1.04 5.30
C VAL A 220 -12.94 -1.13 6.85
N PRO A 221 -14.10 -1.21 7.55
CA PRO A 221 -14.14 -1.06 9.00
C PRO A 221 -13.45 -2.19 9.78
N THR A 222 -13.38 -3.38 9.20
CA THR A 222 -12.76 -4.58 9.80
C THR A 222 -11.26 -4.66 9.56
N ALA A 223 -10.69 -3.72 8.81
CA ALA A 223 -9.27 -3.69 8.52
C ALA A 223 -8.42 -3.42 9.77
N GLY A 224 -7.16 -3.84 9.73
CA GLY A 224 -6.17 -3.57 10.79
C GLY A 224 -4.82 -3.22 10.18
N ILE A 225 -4.03 -2.38 10.85
CA ILE A 225 -2.65 -2.09 10.42
C ILE A 225 -1.87 -3.40 10.33
N GLY A 226 -1.35 -3.70 9.14
CA GLY A 226 -0.63 -4.94 8.87
C GLY A 226 0.79 -4.95 9.44
N ARG A 227 1.57 -5.92 8.98
CA ARG A 227 2.97 -6.07 9.40
C ARG A 227 3.74 -4.79 9.08
N PRO A 228 4.68 -4.35 9.93
CA PRO A 228 5.50 -3.19 9.63
C PRO A 228 6.40 -3.42 8.41
N PRO A 229 6.86 -2.34 7.75
CA PRO A 229 7.76 -2.43 6.60
C PRO A 229 9.01 -3.25 6.91
N THR A 230 9.33 -4.22 6.04
CA THR A 230 10.47 -5.12 6.22
C THR A 230 10.85 -5.83 4.93
N SER A 231 12.13 -6.20 4.81
CA SER A 231 12.61 -7.14 3.77
C SER A 231 12.56 -8.60 4.20
N SER A 232 12.29 -8.87 5.49
CA SER A 232 12.12 -10.23 6.02
C SER A 232 10.65 -10.63 5.95
N THR A 233 10.14 -10.79 4.73
CA THR A 233 8.72 -11.07 4.47
C THR A 233 8.32 -12.50 4.81
N GLY A 234 9.27 -13.44 4.76
CA GLY A 234 9.01 -14.87 4.86
C GLY A 234 8.51 -15.51 3.56
N TYR A 235 8.40 -14.74 2.48
CA TYR A 235 7.97 -15.21 1.16
C TYR A 235 9.09 -15.00 0.15
N ALA A 236 9.49 -16.06 -0.56
CA ALA A 236 10.64 -16.02 -1.47
C ALA A 236 10.46 -15.09 -2.68
N ASN A 237 9.22 -14.75 -3.04
CA ASN A 237 8.87 -13.89 -4.17
C ASN A 237 8.43 -12.47 -3.76
N LEU A 238 8.41 -12.16 -2.46
CA LEU A 238 8.08 -10.83 -1.95
C LEU A 238 9.31 -10.17 -1.35
N ASP A 239 9.80 -9.12 -1.99
CA ASP A 239 11.02 -8.42 -1.55
C ASP A 239 10.78 -7.60 -0.28
N TYR A 240 9.63 -6.92 -0.21
CA TYR A 240 9.31 -6.02 0.88
C TYR A 240 7.81 -6.05 1.22
N PHE A 241 7.53 -6.02 2.52
CA PHE A 241 6.33 -5.39 3.03
C PHE A 241 6.60 -3.90 3.15
N MET A 242 5.64 -3.08 2.70
CA MET A 242 5.72 -1.63 2.75
C MET A 242 4.41 -1.06 3.31
N TRP A 243 4.46 0.13 3.88
CA TRP A 243 3.27 0.95 4.10
C TRP A 243 3.25 2.02 3.03
N ILE A 244 2.46 1.76 1.98
CA ILE A 244 2.37 2.63 0.80
C ILE A 244 1.27 3.65 1.03
N LYS A 245 0.04 3.19 1.32
CA LYS A 245 -1.01 4.04 1.87
C LYS A 245 -0.66 4.42 3.31
N PRO A 246 -0.68 5.71 3.68
CA PRO A 246 -0.53 6.10 5.08
C PRO A 246 -1.71 5.57 5.92
N PRO A 247 -1.46 4.73 6.95
CA PRO A 247 -2.54 4.22 7.79
C PRO A 247 -3.24 5.36 8.54
N GLY A 248 -4.55 5.48 8.36
CA GLY A 248 -5.36 6.52 8.96
C GLY A 248 -5.79 7.64 8.02
N GLU A 249 -5.25 7.73 6.80
CA GLU A 249 -5.83 8.61 5.78
C GLU A 249 -7.07 7.98 5.16
N SER A 250 -8.12 8.79 4.99
CA SER A 250 -9.36 8.37 4.36
C SER A 250 -9.18 8.01 2.88
N ASP A 251 -9.99 7.07 2.41
CA ASP A 251 -10.20 6.78 0.99
C ASP A 251 -11.37 7.58 0.38
N GLY A 252 -12.23 8.21 1.22
CA GLY A 252 -13.41 8.96 0.79
C GLY A 252 -14.57 8.92 1.80
N TYR A 253 -15.76 9.39 1.39
CA TYR A 253 -16.91 9.59 2.29
C TYR A 253 -17.64 8.30 2.74
N CYS A 254 -17.15 7.14 2.34
CA CYS A 254 -17.69 5.85 2.78
C CYS A 254 -17.39 5.59 4.27
N TRP A 255 -18.26 4.84 4.95
CA TRP A 255 -18.07 4.42 6.35
C TRP A 255 -17.73 5.56 7.32
N GLY A 256 -18.26 6.76 7.05
CA GLY A 256 -18.03 7.95 7.87
C GLY A 256 -16.65 8.60 7.69
N GLY A 257 -15.91 8.24 6.64
CA GLY A 257 -14.64 8.87 6.31
C GLY A 257 -14.79 10.33 5.85
N PRO A 258 -13.78 11.18 6.08
CA PRO A 258 -13.68 12.49 5.45
C PRO A 258 -13.22 12.38 3.99
N THR A 259 -12.99 13.52 3.33
CA THR A 259 -12.37 13.60 2.00
C THR A 259 -11.12 12.74 1.90
N ALA A 260 -10.91 12.09 0.74
CA ALA A 260 -9.74 11.26 0.49
C ALA A 260 -8.42 12.01 0.76
N GLY A 261 -7.49 11.35 1.45
CA GLY A 261 -6.21 11.93 1.89
C GLY A 261 -6.27 12.69 3.23
N SER A 262 -7.44 13.04 3.74
CA SER A 262 -7.56 13.63 5.07
C SER A 262 -7.39 12.58 6.17
N PHE A 263 -6.81 12.99 7.30
CA PHE A 263 -6.72 12.13 8.48
C PHE A 263 -8.12 11.75 8.98
N PHE A 264 -8.38 10.45 9.10
CA PHE A 264 -9.63 9.87 9.55
C PHE A 264 -9.46 9.26 10.94
N TYR A 265 -9.78 10.04 11.97
CA TYR A 265 -9.62 9.64 13.37
C TYR A 265 -10.26 8.28 13.71
N ASN A 266 -11.55 8.08 13.39
CA ASN A 266 -12.24 6.82 13.71
C ASN A 266 -11.65 5.64 12.91
N GLY A 267 -11.33 5.85 11.63
CA GLY A 267 -10.67 4.84 10.81
C GLY A 267 -9.30 4.45 11.35
N PHE A 268 -8.49 5.42 11.76
CA PHE A 268 -7.19 5.17 12.38
C PHE A 268 -7.31 4.37 13.68
N LYS A 269 -8.28 4.72 14.53
CA LYS A 269 -8.54 3.98 15.77
C LYS A 269 -8.88 2.52 15.51
N LEU A 270 -9.79 2.27 14.57
CA LEU A 270 -10.17 0.91 14.17
C LEU A 270 -8.97 0.13 13.62
N LEU A 271 -8.18 0.76 12.75
CA LEU A 271 -6.99 0.16 12.16
C LEU A 271 -5.94 -0.23 13.22
N TRP A 272 -5.71 0.61 14.22
CA TRP A 272 -4.78 0.33 15.32
C TRP A 272 -5.29 -0.80 16.21
N ASP A 273 -6.51 -0.68 16.74
CA ASP A 273 -7.08 -1.63 17.72
C ASP A 273 -7.21 -3.06 17.17
N GLN A 274 -7.37 -3.17 15.85
CA GLN A 274 -7.51 -4.43 15.13
C GLN A 274 -6.19 -4.93 14.52
N GLY A 275 -5.13 -4.12 14.57
CA GLY A 275 -3.89 -4.35 13.81
C GLY A 275 -2.79 -5.10 14.56
N TYR A 276 -1.70 -5.32 13.83
CA TYR A 276 -0.50 -6.05 14.23
C TYR A 276 0.04 -5.64 15.60
N PHE A 277 0.12 -4.34 15.89
CA PHE A 277 0.69 -3.84 17.15
C PHE A 277 -0.11 -4.29 18.37
N VAL A 278 -1.44 -4.23 18.29
CA VAL A 278 -2.30 -4.66 19.39
C VAL A 278 -2.40 -6.18 19.43
N LYS A 279 -2.58 -6.82 18.27
CA LYS A 279 -2.88 -8.25 18.18
C LYS A 279 -1.67 -9.16 18.35
N GLU A 280 -0.51 -8.77 17.84
CA GLU A 280 0.72 -9.57 17.88
C GLU A 280 1.71 -9.08 18.93
N LEU A 281 1.78 -7.76 19.17
CA LEU A 281 2.74 -7.18 20.12
C LEU A 281 2.11 -6.79 21.47
N GLY A 282 0.81 -7.01 21.65
CA GLY A 282 0.12 -6.76 22.92
C GLY A 282 0.10 -5.28 23.34
N MET A 283 0.23 -4.36 22.40
CA MET A 283 0.14 -2.93 22.67
C MET A 283 -1.29 -2.56 23.09
N PRO A 284 -1.49 -1.53 23.93
CA PRO A 284 -2.82 -1.12 24.36
C PRO A 284 -3.63 -0.58 23.17
N ARG A 285 -4.94 -0.80 23.21
CA ARG A 285 -5.87 -0.13 22.31
C ARG A 285 -5.92 1.36 22.61
N ILE A 286 -6.33 2.15 21.62
CA ILE A 286 -6.52 3.59 21.82
C ILE A 286 -7.62 3.81 22.86
N GLY A 287 -7.28 4.55 23.93
CA GLY A 287 -8.18 4.83 25.04
C GLY A 287 -8.11 3.82 26.19
N GLU A 288 -7.31 2.75 26.08
CA GLU A 288 -6.96 1.87 27.20
C GLU A 288 -5.60 2.28 27.79
N SER A 289 -5.49 2.35 29.13
CA SER A 289 -4.21 2.57 29.81
C SER A 289 -3.33 1.33 29.73
N SER A 290 -2.01 1.53 29.62
CA SER A 290 -1.02 0.48 29.82
C SER A 290 -0.84 0.18 31.32
N ASP A 291 -1.92 -0.17 32.02
CA ASP A 291 -1.77 -0.73 33.35
C ASP A 291 -1.18 -2.14 33.19
N PRO A 292 -0.11 -2.49 33.92
CA PRO A 292 0.38 -3.86 33.88
C PRO A 292 -0.76 -4.76 34.36
N VAL A 293 -1.18 -5.68 33.48
CA VAL A 293 -2.01 -6.80 33.91
C VAL A 293 -1.16 -7.58 34.91
N ILE A 294 -1.34 -7.30 36.20
CA ILE A 294 -0.90 -8.19 37.26
C ILE A 294 -1.74 -9.44 37.07
N VAL A 295 -1.18 -10.43 36.38
CA VAL A 295 -1.71 -11.78 36.41
C VAL A 295 -1.53 -12.26 37.84
N THR A 296 -2.55 -12.06 38.68
CA THR A 296 -2.63 -12.76 39.95
C THR A 296 -2.79 -14.24 39.61
N SER A 297 -1.72 -14.99 39.80
CA SER A 297 -1.74 -16.45 39.75
C SER A 297 -2.82 -16.96 40.70
N GLY A 298 -3.94 -17.41 40.14
CA GLY A 298 -4.88 -18.28 40.85
C GLY A 298 -4.20 -19.60 41.22
N PRO A 299 -4.69 -20.31 42.26
CA PRO A 299 -4.00 -21.45 42.81
C PRO A 299 -3.84 -22.56 41.77
N THR A 300 -2.61 -23.07 41.68
CA THR A 300 -2.19 -24.18 40.84
C THR A 300 -3.02 -25.43 41.16
N LEU A 301 -3.83 -25.89 40.19
CA LEU A 301 -4.34 -27.27 40.21
C LEU A 301 -3.25 -28.21 39.68
N ALA A 302 -3.07 -29.32 40.38
CA ALA A 302 -2.06 -30.35 40.14
C ALA A 302 -2.17 -30.98 38.73
N PRO A 303 -1.06 -31.48 38.17
CA PRO A 303 -1.03 -31.95 36.79
C PRO A 303 -1.72 -33.30 36.64
N THR A 304 -2.74 -33.36 35.79
CA THR A 304 -3.30 -34.62 35.28
C THR A 304 -2.52 -35.02 34.02
N THR A 305 -1.98 -36.23 34.01
CA THR A 305 -1.24 -36.84 32.90
C THR A 305 -2.06 -36.88 31.60
N ALA A 306 -1.52 -36.30 30.53
CA ALA A 306 -2.07 -36.39 29.18
C ALA A 306 -1.63 -37.71 28.49
N PRO A 307 -2.50 -38.36 27.68
CA PRO A 307 -2.10 -39.49 26.86
C PRO A 307 -1.43 -39.05 25.55
N THR A 308 -0.51 -39.88 25.07
CA THR A 308 0.30 -39.76 23.85
C THR A 308 -0.55 -39.60 22.57
N PRO A 309 -0.14 -38.77 21.59
CA PRO A 309 -0.88 -38.61 20.34
C PRO A 309 -0.58 -39.75 19.36
N THR A 310 -1.63 -40.31 18.74
CA THR A 310 -1.53 -41.21 17.59
C THR A 310 -1.85 -40.39 16.33
N ASP A 311 -0.91 -40.37 15.39
CA ASP A 311 -1.07 -39.82 14.05
C ASP A 311 -2.15 -40.58 13.27
N THR A 312 -3.20 -39.89 12.83
CA THR A 312 -3.96 -40.16 11.58
C THR A 312 -5.02 -39.09 11.37
N LEU A 313 -4.82 -38.22 10.36
CA LEU A 313 -5.86 -37.30 9.87
C LEU A 313 -6.73 -38.02 8.82
N PRO A 314 -8.07 -37.97 8.90
CA PRO A 314 -8.94 -38.43 7.82
C PRO A 314 -9.08 -37.35 6.72
N PRO A 315 -9.39 -37.74 5.46
CA PRO A 315 -9.51 -36.81 4.35
C PRO A 315 -10.79 -35.95 4.43
N TRP A 316 -10.65 -34.69 4.03
CA TRP A 316 -11.71 -33.68 4.06
C TRP A 316 -12.50 -33.66 2.74
N THR A 317 -13.83 -33.73 2.80
CA THR A 317 -14.75 -33.49 1.68
C THR A 317 -15.55 -32.21 1.93
N PRO A 318 -15.62 -31.25 0.98
CA PRO A 318 -16.36 -30.01 1.16
C PRO A 318 -17.88 -30.22 1.00
N ALA A 319 -18.67 -29.63 1.90
CA ALA A 319 -20.12 -29.53 1.77
C ALA A 319 -20.54 -28.31 0.91
N PRO A 320 -21.72 -28.33 0.25
CA PRO A 320 -22.16 -27.25 -0.63
C PRO A 320 -22.64 -26.03 0.18
N VAL A 321 -22.25 -24.83 -0.26
CA VAL A 321 -22.70 -23.54 0.32
C VAL A 321 -23.84 -22.99 -0.53
N THR A 322 -25.01 -22.80 0.10
CA THR A 322 -26.16 -22.13 -0.49
C THR A 322 -25.95 -20.60 -0.44
N VAL A 323 -25.91 -19.94 -1.60
CA VAL A 323 -25.78 -18.48 -1.70
C VAL A 323 -27.17 -17.83 -1.61
N THR A 324 -27.36 -16.94 -0.65
CA THR A 324 -28.53 -16.03 -0.62
C THR A 324 -28.08 -14.63 -1.06
N PRO A 325 -28.78 -13.92 -1.97
CA PRO A 325 -28.36 -12.59 -2.41
C PRO A 325 -28.59 -11.51 -1.33
N ALA A 326 -27.62 -10.61 -1.16
CA ALA A 326 -27.75 -9.40 -0.34
C ALA A 326 -28.41 -8.26 -1.16
N PRO A 327 -29.11 -7.30 -0.51
CA PRO A 327 -29.87 -6.25 -1.19
C PRO A 327 -28.96 -5.18 -1.80
N VAL A 328 -29.34 -4.71 -3.00
CA VAL A 328 -28.70 -3.62 -3.74
C VAL A 328 -29.16 -2.27 -3.17
N TRP A 329 -28.24 -1.45 -2.69
CA TRP A 329 -28.52 -0.06 -2.33
C TRP A 329 -28.08 0.87 -3.45
N HIS A 330 -29.03 1.62 -4.01
CA HIS A 330 -28.75 2.76 -4.87
C HIS A 330 -28.66 4.01 -4.01
N THR A 331 -27.55 4.73 -4.05
CA THR A 331 -27.46 6.09 -3.52
C THR A 331 -26.89 7.02 -4.59
N SER A 332 -27.76 7.86 -5.12
CA SER A 332 -27.42 9.05 -5.91
C SER A 332 -26.77 10.11 -5.01
N ALA A 333 -25.64 10.66 -5.44
CA ALA A 333 -24.97 11.76 -4.74
C ALA A 333 -25.67 13.10 -5.06
N PRO A 334 -25.93 13.99 -4.08
CA PRO A 334 -26.35 15.36 -4.35
C PRO A 334 -25.14 16.27 -4.61
N GLU A 335 -25.24 17.14 -5.62
CA GLU A 335 -24.32 18.26 -5.82
C GLU A 335 -24.43 19.25 -4.66
N THR A 336 -23.34 19.50 -3.95
CA THR A 336 -23.21 20.66 -3.08
C THR A 336 -21.83 21.29 -3.24
N THR A 337 -21.83 22.61 -3.38
CA THR A 337 -20.67 23.49 -3.52
C THR A 337 -19.88 23.54 -2.21
N ALA A 338 -18.58 23.22 -2.25
CA ALA A 338 -17.71 23.16 -1.08
C ALA A 338 -17.22 24.55 -0.62
N PRO A 339 -17.22 24.87 0.69
CA PRO A 339 -16.54 26.04 1.26
C PRO A 339 -15.01 25.82 1.35
N PRO A 340 -14.20 26.89 1.56
CA PRO A 340 -12.75 26.83 1.37
C PRO A 340 -12.03 25.93 2.37
N ILE A 341 -10.99 25.28 1.85
CA ILE A 341 -10.08 24.33 2.49
C ILE A 341 -9.51 24.94 3.79
N THR A 342 -9.81 24.31 4.93
CA THR A 342 -9.00 24.47 6.13
C THR A 342 -7.72 23.65 5.95
N ALA A 343 -6.58 24.23 6.33
CA ALA A 343 -5.25 23.68 6.08
C ALA A 343 -5.15 22.20 6.53
N PRO A 344 -4.49 21.33 5.74
CA PRO A 344 -4.31 19.94 6.11
C PRO A 344 -3.50 19.83 7.41
N TRP A 345 -3.87 18.88 8.25
CA TRP A 345 -3.03 18.40 9.35
C TRP A 345 -1.63 18.07 8.82
N SER A 346 -0.59 18.74 9.33
CA SER A 346 0.80 18.45 9.02
C SER A 346 1.26 17.23 9.84
N TYR A 347 0.94 16.03 9.35
CA TYR A 347 1.50 14.79 9.86
C TYR A 347 2.57 14.28 8.90
N GLU A 348 3.84 14.27 9.33
CA GLU A 348 4.96 13.77 8.53
C GLU A 348 5.63 12.58 9.24
N PRO A 349 5.29 11.33 8.87
CA PRO A 349 5.99 10.15 9.38
C PRO A 349 7.45 10.14 8.91
N SER A 350 8.35 9.56 9.71
CA SER A 350 9.78 9.51 9.38
C SER A 350 10.02 8.69 8.09
N PRO A 351 10.59 9.27 7.03
CA PRO A 351 10.71 8.62 5.73
C PRO A 351 11.73 7.48 5.69
N CYS A 352 12.62 7.38 6.69
CA CYS A 352 13.69 6.38 6.71
C CYS A 352 14.04 5.87 8.10
N ARG A 353 14.13 4.53 8.24
CA ARG A 353 15.11 3.88 9.12
C ARG A 353 15.68 2.60 8.47
N PRO A 354 16.95 2.25 8.75
CA PRO A 354 17.70 1.30 7.94
C PRO A 354 17.49 -0.17 8.34
N ARG A 355 17.77 -1.03 7.35
CA ARG A 355 18.16 -2.43 7.50
C ARG A 355 19.40 -2.49 8.42
N ARG A 356 19.33 -3.12 9.60
CA ARG A 356 20.55 -3.64 10.23
C ARG A 356 21.03 -4.80 9.35
N LEU A 357 22.10 -4.58 8.60
CA LEU A 357 22.87 -5.65 7.98
C LEU A 357 23.26 -6.64 9.10
N ARG A 358 22.91 -7.92 8.96
CA ARG A 358 23.55 -9.00 9.71
C ARG A 358 24.76 -9.44 8.89
N HIS A 359 25.90 -9.54 9.56
CA HIS A 359 27.14 -10.13 9.07
C HIS A 359 26.95 -11.59 8.67
#